data_AF-A0A453DAP3-F1
#
_entry.id   AF-A0A453DAP3-F1
#
_cell.length_a   1.000
_cell.length_b   1.000
_cell.length_c   1.000
_cell.angle_alpha   90.00
_cell.angle_beta   90.00
_cell.angle_gamma   90.00
#
_symmetry.space_group_name_H-M   'P 1'
#
loop_
_entity.id
_entity.type
_entity.pdbx_description
1 polymer ?
#
loop_
_entity_poly.entity_id
_entity_poly.type
_entity_poly.pdbx_seq_one_letter_code
_entity_poly.pdbx_strand_id
1 'polypeptide(L)' 'QVEEDPSGDGVESLISRVEDLIVGGDLTAATEALTGGLQGTAAEEAAAEWVKQARKCAIAEQTLTLLHSYASSITFT' A
#
# COMPACT_ATOMS: atom_id res chain seq x y z
N GLN A 1 13.72 12.90 -23.19
CA GLN A 1 12.56 12.26 -23.83
C GLN A 1 12.31 11.01 -23.03
N VAL A 2 11.16 10.91 -22.37
CA VAL A 2 10.73 9.68 -21.70
C VAL A 2 10.18 8.82 -22.83
N GLU A 3 10.80 7.66 -23.09
CA GLU A 3 10.19 6.63 -23.92
C GLU A 3 8.92 6.19 -23.19
N GLU A 4 7.76 6.59 -23.73
CA GLU A 4 6.50 5.94 -23.38
C GLU A 4 6.56 4.54 -23.98
N ASP A 5 6.61 3.53 -23.12
CA ASP A 5 6.54 2.12 -23.51
C ASP A 5 5.24 1.91 -24.31
N PRO A 6 5.30 1.55 -25.61
CA PRO A 6 4.13 1.48 -26.50
C PRO A 6 3.09 0.42 -26.10
N SER A 7 3.35 -0.35 -25.05
CA SER A 7 2.44 -1.34 -24.46
C SER A 7 1.30 -0.71 -23.63
N GLY A 8 1.50 0.51 -23.10
CA GLY A 8 0.60 1.06 -22.07
C GLY A 8 0.67 0.33 -20.71
N ASP A 9 1.57 -0.64 -20.57
CA ASP A 9 1.86 -1.41 -19.36
C ASP A 9 2.96 -0.74 -18.52
N GLY A 10 2.85 0.58 -18.36
CA GLY A 10 3.78 1.37 -17.58
C GLY A 10 3.48 1.34 -16.08
N VAL A 11 4.36 1.95 -15.29
CA VAL A 11 4.18 2.11 -13.83
C VAL A 11 2.84 2.75 -13.47
N GLU A 12 2.33 3.67 -14.29
CA GLU A 12 1.03 4.32 -14.06
C GLU A 12 -0.15 3.33 -14.13
N SER A 13 -0.12 2.43 -15.12
CA SER A 13 -1.13 1.37 -15.26
C SER A 13 -1.03 0.34 -14.14
N LEU A 14 0.20 0.05 -13.68
CA LEU A 14 0.43 -0.77 -12.50
C LEU A 14 -0.17 -0.12 -11.24
N ILE A 15 0.06 1.18 -11.03
CA ILE A 15 -0.50 1.92 -9.89
C ILE A 15 -2.03 1.93 -9.95
N SER A 16 -2.63 2.25 -11.10
CA SER A 16 -4.09 2.25 -11.26
C SER A 16 -4.70 0.88 -10.91
N ARG A 17 -4.07 -0.21 -11.38
CA ARG A 17 -4.50 -1.57 -11.04
C ARG A 17 -4.39 -1.87 -9.54
N VAL A 18 -3.32 -1.43 -8.90
CA VAL A 18 -3.11 -1.61 -7.46
C VAL A 18 -4.15 -0.83 -6.66
N GLU A 19 -4.48 0.40 -7.07
CA GLU A 19 -5.52 1.22 -6.45
C GLU A 19 -6.90 0.56 -6.56
N ASP A 20 -7.26 0.03 -7.73
CA ASP A 20 -8.53 -0.69 -7.91
C ASP A 20 -8.63 -1.91 -6.98
N LEU A 21 -7.53 -2.65 -6.79
CA LEU A 21 -7.48 -3.80 -5.87
C LEU A 21 -7.62 -3.36 -4.41
N ILE A 22 -7.01 -2.22 -4.03
CA ILE A 22 -7.17 -1.63 -2.69
C ILE A 22 -8.62 -1.23 -2.45
N VAL A 23 -9.25 -0.55 -3.41
CA VAL A 23 -10.67 -0.16 -3.35
C VAL A 23 -11.59 -1.38 -3.26
N GLY A 24 -11.25 -2.46 -3.98
CA GLY A 24 -11.94 -3.74 -3.91
C GLY A 24 -11.71 -4.52 -2.61
N GLY A 25 -10.78 -4.08 -1.75
CA GLY A 25 -10.44 -4.71 -0.49
C GLY A 25 -9.50 -5.92 -0.60
N ASP A 26 -9.02 -6.24 -1.80
CA ASP A 26 -8.07 -7.33 -2.03
C ASP A 26 -6.62 -6.84 -1.89
N LEU A 27 -6.22 -6.60 -0.64
CA LEU A 27 -4.89 -6.09 -0.31
C LEU A 27 -3.77 -7.09 -0.64
N THR A 28 -4.08 -8.39 -0.65
CA THR A 28 -3.12 -9.44 -1.02
C THR A 28 -2.78 -9.32 -2.50
N ALA A 29 -3.79 -9.30 -3.36
CA ALA A 29 -3.58 -9.14 -4.80
C ALA A 29 -2.95 -7.78 -5.14
N ALA A 30 -3.32 -6.70 -4.43
CA ALA A 30 -2.71 -5.39 -4.59
C ALA A 30 -1.20 -5.42 -4.32
N THR A 31 -0.80 -6.10 -3.24
CA THR A 31 0.61 -6.22 -2.86
C THR A 31 1.39 -7.07 -3.87
N GLU A 32 0.84 -8.22 -4.27
CA GLU A 32 1.45 -9.11 -5.27
C GLU A 32 1.63 -8.43 -6.63
N ALA A 33 0.60 -7.68 -7.08
CA ALA A 33 0.68 -6.91 -8.31
C ALA A 33 1.80 -5.86 -8.24
N LEU A 34 1.86 -5.08 -7.15
CA LEU A 34 2.88 -4.03 -7.00
C LEU A 34 4.31 -4.60 -6.91
N THR A 35 4.54 -5.62 -6.08
CA THR A 35 5.87 -6.23 -5.94
C THR A 35 6.32 -6.97 -7.20
N GLY A 36 5.44 -7.72 -7.85
CA GLY A 36 5.76 -8.40 -9.10
C GLY A 36 5.97 -7.43 -10.27
N GLY A 37 5.14 -6.39 -10.36
CA GLY A 37 5.22 -5.40 -11.44
C GLY A 37 6.43 -4.47 -11.35
N LEU A 38 7.05 -4.36 -10.17
CA LEU A 38 8.26 -3.55 -9.96
C LEU A 38 9.55 -4.38 -9.89
N GLN A 39 9.46 -5.71 -9.96
CA GLN A 39 10.63 -6.57 -9.83
C GLN A 39 11.63 -6.32 -10.97
N GLY A 40 12.91 -6.13 -10.62
CA GLY A 40 14.00 -5.83 -11.55
C GLY A 40 14.00 -4.39 -12.07
N THR A 41 13.06 -3.55 -11.65
CA THR A 41 13.02 -2.12 -12.00
C THR A 41 13.82 -1.29 -11.01
N ALA A 42 14.17 -0.06 -11.40
CA ALA A 42 14.81 0.90 -10.49
C ALA A 42 13.91 1.30 -9.28
N ALA A 43 12.62 0.98 -9.32
CA ALA A 43 11.66 1.31 -8.27
C ALA A 43 11.43 0.17 -7.25
N GLU A 44 11.97 -1.03 -7.48
CA GLU A 44 11.76 -2.21 -6.62
C GLU A 44 12.11 -1.92 -5.15
N GLU A 45 13.29 -1.36 -4.91
CA GLU A 45 13.78 -1.07 -3.56
C GLU A 45 12.96 0.03 -2.86
N ALA A 46 12.56 1.07 -3.62
CA ALA A 46 11.71 2.13 -3.12
C ALA A 46 10.33 1.60 -2.70
N ALA A 47 9.74 0.71 -3.50
CA ALA A 47 8.48 0.07 -3.17
C ALA A 47 8.59 -0.86 -1.95
N ALA A 48 9.67 -1.63 -1.83
CA ALA A 48 9.92 -2.48 -0.68
C ALA A 48 10.02 -1.68 0.64
N GLU A 49 10.74 -0.56 0.63
CA GLU A 49 10.82 0.32 1.81
C GLU A 49 9.50 1.03 2.10
N TRP A 50 8.74 1.41 1.06
CA TRP A 50 7.39 1.96 1.25
C TRP A 50 6.46 0.95 1.93
N VAL A 51 6.41 -0.31 1.47
CA VAL A 51 5.57 -1.37 2.07
C VAL A 51 5.92 -1.57 3.55
N LYS A 52 7.22 -1.56 3.88
CA LYS A 52 7.71 -1.66 5.26
C LYS A 52 7.25 -0.47 6.11
N GLN A 53 7.25 0.74 5.55
CA GLN A 53 6.76 1.93 6.23
C GLN A 53 5.23 1.91 6.41
N ALA A 54 4.48 1.54 5.36
CA ALA A 54 3.03 1.40 5.40
C ALA A 54 2.59 0.42 6.50
N ARG A 55 3.29 -0.70 6.67
CA ARG A 55 3.04 -1.64 7.77
C ARG A 55 3.22 -1.01 9.15
N LYS A 56 4.26 -0.20 9.35
CA LYS A 56 4.47 0.52 10.62
C LYS A 56 3.34 1.51 10.89
N CYS A 57 2.89 2.24 9.86
CA CYS A 57 1.75 3.16 9.97
C CYS A 57 0.47 2.42 10.37
N ALA A 58 0.14 1.30 9.70
CA ALA A 58 -1.04 0.50 10.02
C ALA A 58 -1.03 -0.02 11.47
N ILE A 59 0.12 -0.46 11.99
CA ILE A 59 0.27 -0.88 13.39
C ILE A 59 0.03 0.29 14.35
N ALA A 60 0.59 1.47 14.05
CA ALA A 60 0.39 2.67 14.86
C ALA A 60 -1.09 3.10 14.90
N GLU A 61 -1.77 3.06 13.76
CA GLU A 61 -3.21 3.38 13.66
C GLU A 61 -4.08 2.38 14.43
N GLN A 62 -3.80 1.08 14.34
CA GLN A 62 -4.49 0.06 15.14
C GLN A 62 -4.26 0.26 16.64
N THR A 63 -3.03 0.59 17.04
CA THR A 63 -2.69 0.86 18.44
C THR A 63 -3.44 2.09 18.96
N LEU A 64 -3.48 3.17 18.16
CA LEU A 64 -4.21 4.39 18.49
C LEU A 64 -5.71 4.11 18.64
N THR A 65 -6.29 3.33 17.73
CA THR A 65 -7.70 2.92 17.78
C THR A 65 -8.02 2.17 19.08
N LEU A 66 -7.15 1.24 19.49
CA LEU A 66 -7.30 0.50 20.74
C LEU A 66 -7.19 1.40 21.98
N LEU A 67 -6.21 2.32 21.99
CA LEU A 67 -6.06 3.28 23.07
C LEU A 67 -7.28 4.19 23.19
N HIS A 68 -7.82 4.64 22.06
CA HIS A 68 -9.02 5.48 22.02
C HIS A 68 -10.25 4.72 22.53
N SER A 69 -10.46 3.46 22.13
CA SER A 69 -11.58 2.66 22.60
C SER A 69 -11.50 2.38 24.11
N TYR A 70 -10.29 2.12 24.62
CA TYR A 70 -10.04 1.97 26.05
C TYR A 70 -10.33 3.27 26.83
N ALA A 71 -9.77 4.41 26.38
CA ALA A 71 -9.99 5.71 27.00
C ALA A 71 -11.49 6.10 27.03
N SER A 72 -12.20 5.82 25.93
CA SER A 72 -13.65 6.05 25.83
C SER A 72 -14.45 5.17 26.81
N SER A 73 -14.00 3.92 27.04
CA SER A 73 -14.67 2.99 27.94
C SER A 73 -14.54 3.39 29.41
N ILE A 74 -13.38 3.94 29.82
CA ILE A 74 -13.13 4.34 31.21
C ILE A 74 -13.70 5.72 31.57
N THR A 75 -13.94 6.59 30.58
CA THR A 75 -14.50 7.93 30.81
C THR A 75 -16.02 7.94 30.95
N PHE A 76 -16.69 6.84 30.58
CA PHE A 76 -18.15 6.67 30.70
C PHE A 76 -18.57 5.76 31.87
N THR A 77 -17.61 5.34 32.71
CA THR A 77 -17.81 4.72 34.04
C THR A 77 -17.63 5.75 35.14
#